data_AF-A0A7V4XGB1-F1
#
_entry.id   AF-A0A7V4XGB1-F1
#
_cell.length_a   1.000
_cell.length_b   1.000
_cell.length_c   1.000
_cell.angle_alpha   90.00
_cell.angle_beta   90.00
_cell.angle_gamma   90.00
#
_symmetry.space_group_name_H-M   'P 1'
#
loop_
_entity.id
_entity.type
_entity.pdbx_description
1 polymer ?
#
loop_
_entity_poly.entity_id
_entity_poly.type
_entity_poly.pdbx_seq_one_letter_code
_entity_poly.pdbx_strand_id
1 'polypeptide(L)' 'MAFFVIFKGGFRVADEIAGYYVSHKPVKPVGVAEIAGILSELTRYDVELRVMPSLWNLRDVVVESSLGFSFIRMRNA' A
#
# COMPACT_ATOMS: atom_id res chain seq x y z
N MET A 1 13.98 7.80 -6.34
CA MET A 1 13.69 6.76 -7.34
C MET A 1 13.00 5.60 -6.65
N ALA A 2 11.84 5.16 -7.12
CA ALA A 2 11.19 3.95 -6.62
C ALA A 2 10.97 2.95 -7.76
N PHE A 3 10.91 1.66 -7.42
CA PHE A 3 10.70 0.58 -8.38
C PHE A 3 9.54 -0.29 -7.93
N PHE A 4 8.66 -0.62 -8.87
CA PHE A 4 7.58 -1.57 -8.65
C PHE A 4 7.92 -2.89 -9.35
N VAL A 5 8.00 -3.98 -8.59
CA VAL A 5 8.35 -5.31 -9.12
C VAL A 5 7.08 -6.04 -9.51
N ILE A 6 7.05 -6.58 -10.73
CA ILE A 6 5.88 -7.23 -11.30
C ILE A 6 6.05 -8.74 -11.20
N PHE A 7 5.02 -9.41 -10.69
CA PHE A 7 4.91 -10.88 -10.63
C PHE A 7 3.68 -11.33 -11.42
N LYS A 8 3.67 -12.60 -11.87
CA LYS A 8 2.54 -13.18 -12.62
C LYS A 8 2.12 -14.53 -12.05
N GLY A 9 0.85 -14.66 -11.70
CA GLY A 9 0.20 -15.91 -11.30
C GLY A 9 0.72 -16.51 -9.98
N GLY A 10 0.06 -17.57 -9.51
CA GLY A 10 0.51 -18.35 -8.32
C GLY A 10 0.19 -17.72 -6.96
N PHE A 11 -0.56 -16.63 -6.92
CA PHE A 11 -0.99 -15.99 -5.69
C PHE A 11 -2.43 -16.37 -5.35
N ARG A 12 -2.71 -16.45 -4.06
CA ARG A 12 -4.07 -16.53 -3.51
C ARG A 12 -4.30 -15.36 -2.57
N VAL A 13 -5.54 -14.93 -2.45
CA VAL A 13 -5.94 -13.93 -1.46
C VAL A 13 -5.60 -14.46 -0.07
N ALA A 14 -5.01 -13.60 0.75
CA ALA A 14 -4.80 -13.84 2.17
C ALA A 14 -5.67 -12.93 3.05
N ASP A 15 -5.92 -11.70 2.58
CA ASP A 15 -6.80 -10.75 3.23
C ASP A 15 -7.46 -9.88 2.15
N GLU A 16 -8.77 -9.98 1.99
CA GLU A 16 -9.53 -9.22 0.99
C GLU A 16 -9.61 -7.74 1.33
N ILE A 17 -9.68 -7.40 2.61
CA ILE A 17 -9.83 -6.03 3.09
C ILE A 17 -8.52 -5.26 2.86
N ALA A 18 -7.39 -5.86 3.22
CA ALA A 18 -6.07 -5.26 2.99
C ALA A 18 -5.58 -5.42 1.54
N GLY A 19 -6.29 -6.19 0.70
CA GLY A 19 -5.88 -6.51 -0.66
C GLY A 19 -4.57 -7.32 -0.72
N TYR A 20 -4.29 -8.13 0.31
CA TYR A 20 -3.05 -8.90 0.40
C TYR A 20 -3.16 -10.25 -0.28
N TYR A 21 -2.14 -10.56 -1.07
CA TYR A 21 -1.99 -11.80 -1.82
C TYR A 21 -0.71 -12.50 -1.42
N VAL A 22 -0.75 -13.83 -1.27
CA VAL A 22 0.41 -14.65 -0.90
C VAL A 22 0.60 -15.81 -1.86
N SER A 23 1.86 -16.22 -2.05
CA SER A 23 2.23 -17.47 -2.70
C SER A 23 3.02 -18.34 -1.72
N HIS A 24 2.71 -19.63 -1.68
CA HIS A 24 3.46 -20.64 -0.91
C HIS A 24 4.55 -21.33 -1.73
N LYS A 25 4.69 -20.92 -2.99
CA LYS A 25 5.73 -21.39 -3.90
C LYS A 25 6.61 -20.22 -4.32
N PRO A 26 7.90 -20.43 -4.59
CA PRO A 26 8.76 -19.37 -5.13
C PRO A 26 8.17 -18.78 -6.40
N VAL A 27 8.08 -17.45 -6.47
CA VAL A 27 7.62 -16.72 -7.66
C VAL A 27 8.77 -15.89 -8.20
N LYS A 28 9.06 -16.03 -9.49
CA LYS A 28 10.09 -15.22 -10.16
C LYS A 28 9.47 -13.89 -10.64
N PRO A 29 10.11 -12.74 -10.38
CA PRO A 29 9.73 -11.48 -11.00
C PRO A 29 9.74 -11.60 -12.54
N VAL A 30 8.79 -10.95 -13.19
CA VAL A 30 8.68 -10.91 -14.66
C VAL A 30 9.02 -9.54 -15.23
N GLY A 31 9.15 -8.53 -14.37
CA GLY A 31 9.51 -7.18 -14.79
C GLY A 31 9.64 -6.23 -13.62
N VAL A 32 10.11 -5.03 -13.93
CA VAL A 32 10.21 -3.91 -13.00
C VAL A 32 9.74 -2.66 -13.74
N ALA A 33 8.89 -1.86 -13.09
CA ALA A 33 8.50 -0.54 -13.56
C ALA A 33 9.19 0.51 -12.69
N GLU A 34 9.85 1.48 -13.33
CA GLU A 34 10.43 2.63 -12.65
C GLU A 34 9.35 3.67 -12.36
N ILE A 35 9.38 4.21 -11.14
CA ILE A 35 8.55 5.32 -10.71
C ILE A 35 9.49 6.50 -10.42
N ALA A 36 9.56 7.42 -11.39
CA ALA A 36 10.47 8.56 -11.34
C ALA A 36 10.13 9.54 -10.20
N GLY A 37 8.84 9.77 -9.93
CA GLY A 37 8.37 10.65 -8.87
C GLY A 37 7.06 10.17 -8.26
N ILE A 38 7.10 9.73 -6.99
CA ILE A 38 5.93 9.12 -6.32
C ILE A 38 4.76 10.11 -6.24
N LEU A 39 5.01 11.36 -5.83
CA LEU A 39 3.95 12.35 -5.69
C LEU A 39 3.30 12.65 -7.04
N SER A 40 4.13 12.90 -8.07
CA SER A 40 3.65 13.15 -9.43
C SER A 40 2.87 11.97 -10.01
N GLU A 41 3.23 10.73 -9.67
CA GLU A 41 2.50 9.57 -10.13
C GLU A 41 1.16 9.42 -9.39
N LEU A 42 1.12 9.66 -8.07
CA LEU A 42 -0.12 9.62 -7.29
C LEU A 42 -1.15 10.65 -7.75
N THR A 43 -0.72 11.88 -8.06
CA THR A 43 -1.63 12.96 -8.48
C THR A 43 -2.26 12.76 -9.85
N ARG A 44 -1.88 11.71 -10.60
CA ARG A 44 -2.54 11.31 -11.85
C ARG A 44 -3.83 10.51 -11.61
N TYR A 45 -4.04 10.04 -10.38
CA TYR A 45 -5.22 9.30 -9.96
C TYR A 45 -6.14 10.21 -9.15
N ASP A 46 -7.41 9.81 -9.05
CA ASP A 46 -8.39 10.47 -8.19
C ASP A 46 -8.16 10.09 -6.72
N VAL A 47 -7.11 10.67 -6.12
CA VAL A 47 -6.68 10.40 -4.75
C VAL A 47 -6.41 11.71 -4.00
N GLU A 48 -6.71 11.71 -2.70
CA GLU A 48 -6.32 12.79 -1.81
C GLU A 48 -4.91 12.55 -1.27
N LEU A 49 -4.05 13.56 -1.35
CA LEU A 49 -2.78 13.61 -0.64
C LEU A 49 -2.84 14.68 0.45
N ARG A 50 -2.69 14.26 1.70
CA ARG A 50 -2.69 15.16 2.86
C ARG A 50 -1.40 15.01 3.66
N VAL A 51 -0.72 16.14 3.88
CA VAL A 51 0.38 16.22 4.84
C VAL A 51 -0.21 16.57 6.20
N MET A 52 0.11 15.78 7.21
CA MET A 52 -0.40 15.95 8.57
C MET A 52 0.77 16.09 9.56
N PRO A 53 0.64 16.90 10.62
CA PRO A 53 1.67 17.02 11.65
C PRO A 53 1.82 15.75 12.51
N SER A 54 0.80 14.88 12.50
CA SER A 54 0.81 13.57 13.18
C SER A 54 -0.25 12.67 12.55
N LEU A 55 0.06 11.40 12.32
CA LEU A 55 -0.92 10.40 11.86
C LEU A 55 -1.66 9.71 13.01
N TRP A 56 -1.24 9.91 14.27
CA TRP A 56 -1.80 9.21 15.43
C TRP A 56 -3.27 9.56 15.68
N ASN A 57 -3.62 10.84 15.54
CA ASN A 57 -5.02 11.26 15.70
C ASN A 57 -5.95 10.61 14.66
N LEU A 58 -5.48 10.46 13.41
CA LEU A 58 -6.26 9.79 12.37
C LEU A 58 -6.37 8.30 12.64
N ARG A 59 -5.27 7.67 13.06
CA ARG A 59 -5.25 6.25 13.45
C ARG A 59 -6.31 5.97 14.51
N ASP A 60 -6.36 6.75 15.58
CA ASP A 60 -7.24 6.48 16.71
C ASP A 60 -8.72 6.52 16.28
N VAL A 61 -9.10 7.49 15.46
CA VAL A 61 -10.47 7.56 14.90
C VAL A 61 -10.75 6.40 13.94
N VAL A 62 -9.80 5.99 13.10
CA VAL A 62 -9.99 4.86 12.17
C VAL A 62 -10.11 3.54 12.90
N VAL A 63 -9.35 3.32 13.98
CA VAL A 63 -9.42 2.09 14.79
C VAL A 63 -10.79 1.93 15.46
N GLU A 64 -11.44 3.03 15.84
CA GLU A 64 -12.79 3.02 16.41
C GLU A 64 -13.89 2.91 15.35
N SER A 65 -13.55 3.02 14.07
CA SER A 65 -14.51 2.98 12.97
C SER A 65 -14.79 1.56 12.46
N SER A 66 -15.80 1.41 11.61
CA SER A 66 -16.07 0.18 10.85
C SER A 66 -15.32 0.11 9.51
N LEU A 67 -14.39 1.04 9.26
CA LEU A 67 -13.61 1.07 8.03
C LEU A 67 -12.60 -0.08 8.00
N GLY A 68 -12.53 -0.77 6.87
CA GLY A 68 -11.56 -1.85 6.63
C GLY A 68 -10.14 -1.34 6.36
N PHE A 69 -9.58 -0.52 7.25
CA PHE A 69 -8.26 0.08 7.08
C PHE A 69 -7.33 -0.29 8.23
N SER A 70 -6.04 -0.31 7.93
CA SER A 70 -4.99 -0.53 8.92
C SER A 70 -3.91 0.53 8.80
N PHE A 71 -3.23 0.79 9.92
CA PHE A 71 -2.05 1.66 9.97
C PHE A 71 -0.82 0.80 10.16
N ILE A 72 0.14 0.91 9.24
CA ILE A 72 1.41 0.18 9.30
C ILE A 72 2.57 1.15 9.52
N ARG A 73 3.64 0.67 10.17
CA ARG A 73 4.88 1.45 10.42
C ARG A 73 4.68 2.75 11.22
N MET A 74 3.67 2.81 12.08
CA MET A 74 3.35 3.98 12.92
C MET A 74 4.49 4.46 13.82
N ARG A 75 5.53 3.65 14.07
CA ARG A 75 6.75 4.11 14.76
C ARG A 75 7.39 5.35 14.11
N ASN A 76 7.19 5.56 12.81
CA ASN A 76 7.80 6.66 12.05
C ASN A 76 6.83 7.84 11.82
N ALA A 77 5.70 7.86 12.52
CA ALA A 77 4.56 8.72 12.24
C ALA A 77 4.31 9.76 13.34
#